data_AF-A0A0Q8VUG5-F1
#
_entry.id   AF-A0A0Q8VUG5-F1
#
_cell.length_a   1.000
_cell.length_b   1.000
_cell.length_c   1.000
_cell.angle_alpha   90.00
_cell.angle_beta   90.00
_cell.angle_gamma   90.00
#
_symmetry.space_group_name_H-M   'P 1'
#
loop_
_entity.id
_entity.type
_entity.pdbx_description
1 polymer ?
#
loop_
_entity_poly.entity_id
_entity_poly.type
_entity_poly.pdbx_seq_one_letter_code
_entity_poly.pdbx_strand_id
1 'polypeptide(L)'
;MLAEVTESQWGMVTSAQASARGVSHMNLTRLAESGDLVRLSHGVYKDAGAPGGRHEELRASWLATDPAKLAYERLGDRPGSAVVSGESAARLHGIGDLRAMKSEFTTPTRKQTQRADVRYRTRVLPDQDVTVREGLPVTTRERTIADLVEDRHDFSIVGNALRDAARQSLLDVDRLTELLSPLAERNGHRKGDGDALLEELMRVAGLDQENVAKQIASIPSLGGLVAAQYLDSLPKIDTTSGHTAEIASSGAASAHDQLAEQLRAAGWASLALASQPTKKES
;
A
#
# COMPACT_ATOMS: atom_id res chain seq x y z
N MET A 1 32.42 -13.09 -10.66
CA MET A 1 32.52 -14.28 -9.76
C MET A 1 31.17 -14.53 -9.08
N LEU A 2 30.93 -15.64 -8.38
CA LEU A 2 29.65 -15.88 -7.66
C LEU A 2 29.40 -14.80 -6.58
N ALA A 3 30.46 -14.39 -5.87
CA ALA A 3 30.46 -13.36 -4.84
C ALA A 3 29.87 -12.01 -5.32
N GLU A 4 30.20 -11.61 -6.55
CA GLU A 4 29.70 -10.36 -7.16
C GLU A 4 28.17 -10.37 -7.37
N VAL A 5 27.61 -11.54 -7.69
CA VAL A 5 26.15 -11.69 -7.84
C VAL A 5 25.46 -11.70 -6.49
N THR A 6 26.04 -12.41 -5.52
CA THR A 6 25.46 -12.49 -4.18
C THR A 6 25.50 -11.12 -3.50
N GLU A 7 26.59 -10.36 -3.60
CA GLU A 7 26.69 -8.99 -3.07
C GLU A 7 25.61 -8.05 -3.62
N SER A 8 25.31 -8.14 -4.92
CA SER A 8 24.29 -7.29 -5.57
C SER A 8 22.85 -7.77 -5.36
N GLN A 9 22.63 -8.94 -4.75
CA GLN A 9 21.31 -9.56 -4.59
C GLN A 9 21.08 -10.13 -3.18
N TRP A 10 21.39 -9.36 -2.13
CA TRP A 10 21.12 -9.75 -0.74
C TRP A 10 21.78 -11.07 -0.31
N GLY A 11 22.95 -11.37 -0.85
CA GLY A 11 23.65 -12.63 -0.64
C GLY A 11 23.11 -13.81 -1.48
N MET A 12 22.17 -13.58 -2.40
CA MET A 12 21.46 -14.64 -3.11
C MET A 12 21.91 -14.81 -4.56
N VAL A 13 21.81 -16.04 -5.05
CA VAL A 13 22.07 -16.41 -6.44
C VAL A 13 21.15 -17.54 -6.90
N THR A 14 20.69 -17.47 -8.14
CA THR A 14 19.91 -18.55 -8.75
C THR A 14 20.83 -19.58 -9.42
N SER A 15 20.35 -20.82 -9.57
CA SER A 15 21.07 -21.84 -10.33
C SER A 15 21.35 -21.41 -11.78
N ALA A 16 20.44 -20.66 -12.40
CA ALA A 16 20.62 -20.16 -13.77
C ALA A 16 21.72 -19.09 -13.84
N GLN A 17 21.75 -18.15 -12.88
CA GLN A 17 22.81 -17.11 -12.78
C GLN A 17 24.19 -17.72 -12.50
N ALA A 18 24.23 -18.76 -11.67
CA ALA A 18 25.44 -19.51 -11.35
C ALA A 18 25.95 -20.30 -12.57
N SER A 19 25.05 -20.99 -13.28
CA SER A 19 25.37 -21.72 -14.51
C SER A 19 25.92 -20.80 -15.61
N ALA A 20 25.32 -19.61 -15.79
CA ALA A 20 25.82 -18.58 -16.71
C ALA A 20 27.25 -18.11 -16.37
N ARG A 21 27.74 -18.37 -15.15
CA ARG A 21 29.09 -18.05 -14.67
C ARG A 21 29.99 -19.29 -14.56
N GLY A 22 29.59 -20.41 -15.18
CA GLY A 22 30.37 -21.65 -15.21
C GLY A 22 30.28 -22.50 -13.95
N VAL A 23 29.39 -22.16 -13.01
CA VAL A 23 29.17 -22.97 -11.79
C VAL A 23 28.11 -24.02 -12.08
N SER A 24 28.51 -25.29 -12.11
CA SER A 24 27.61 -26.41 -12.37
C SER A 24 26.61 -26.63 -11.22
N HIS A 25 25.48 -27.28 -11.52
CA HIS A 25 24.50 -27.69 -10.51
C HIS A 25 25.13 -28.60 -9.44
N MET A 26 26.03 -29.50 -9.83
CA MET A 26 26.75 -30.37 -8.89
C MET A 26 27.60 -29.55 -7.90
N ASN A 27 28.25 -28.48 -8.37
CA ASN A 27 29.01 -27.59 -7.49
C ASN A 27 28.10 -26.83 -6.52
N LEU A 28 26.92 -26.37 -6.96
CA LEU A 28 25.94 -25.74 -6.07
C LEU A 28 25.42 -26.70 -5.00
N THR A 29 25.12 -27.95 -5.38
CA THR A 29 24.72 -28.99 -4.41
C THR A 29 25.82 -29.24 -3.39
N ARG A 30 27.07 -29.42 -3.85
CA ARG A 30 28.21 -29.64 -2.96
C ARG A 30 28.44 -28.49 -1.98
N LEU A 31 28.33 -27.24 -2.46
CA LEU A 31 28.44 -26.04 -1.62
C LEU A 31 27.28 -25.94 -0.61
N ALA A 32 26.09 -26.41 -0.98
CA ALA A 32 24.97 -26.47 -0.04
C ALA A 32 25.14 -27.57 1.02
N GLU A 33 25.70 -28.72 0.64
CA GLU A 33 26.01 -29.82 1.55
C GLU A 33 27.16 -29.51 2.51
N SER A 34 28.17 -28.75 2.06
CA SER A 34 29.26 -28.27 2.93
C SER A 34 28.85 -27.11 3.84
N GLY A 35 27.66 -26.53 3.65
CA GLY A 35 27.16 -25.41 4.43
C GLY A 35 27.65 -24.04 3.97
N ASP A 36 28.40 -23.96 2.85
CA ASP A 36 28.84 -22.69 2.27
C ASP A 36 27.66 -21.93 1.63
N LEU A 37 26.65 -22.66 1.16
CA LEU A 37 25.38 -22.10 0.66
C LEU A 37 24.18 -22.64 1.43
N VAL A 38 23.20 -21.79 1.66
CA VAL A 38 21.88 -22.16 2.19
C VAL A 38 20.88 -22.16 1.05
N ARG A 39 20.17 -23.27 0.83
CA ARG A 39 19.11 -23.35 -0.17
C ARG A 39 17.82 -22.75 0.38
N LEU A 40 17.41 -21.59 -0.14
CA LEU A 40 16.19 -20.88 0.30
C LEU A 40 14.92 -21.39 -0.40
N SER A 41 15.03 -21.71 -1.69
CA SER A 41 13.92 -22.30 -2.46
C SER A 41 14.46 -23.12 -3.63
N HIS A 42 13.57 -23.74 -4.41
CA HIS A 42 13.97 -24.44 -5.62
C HIS A 42 14.75 -23.51 -6.56
N GLY A 43 16.03 -23.83 -6.81
CA GLY A 43 16.91 -23.07 -7.70
C GLY A 43 17.44 -21.74 -7.17
N VAL A 44 17.25 -21.42 -5.87
CA VAL A 44 17.75 -20.19 -5.25
C VAL A 44 18.55 -20.52 -3.99
N TYR A 45 19.77 -19.99 -3.94
CA TYR A 45 20.76 -20.22 -2.90
C TYR A 45 21.18 -18.88 -2.31
N LYS A 46 21.57 -18.90 -1.04
CA LYS A 46 22.13 -17.77 -0.32
C LYS A 46 23.51 -18.15 0.20
N ASP A 47 24.46 -17.24 0.13
CA ASP A 47 25.73 -17.36 0.83
C ASP A 47 25.48 -17.47 2.35
N ALA A 48 26.02 -18.52 2.99
CA ALA A 48 25.85 -18.75 4.42
C ALA A 48 26.51 -17.66 5.28
N GLY A 49 27.54 -16.98 4.76
CA GLY A 49 28.19 -15.85 5.41
C GLY A 49 27.44 -14.52 5.24
N ALA A 50 26.45 -14.44 4.34
CA ALA A 50 25.70 -13.22 4.12
C ALA A 50 24.68 -12.99 5.26
N PRO A 51 24.58 -11.75 5.79
CA PRO A 51 23.65 -11.43 6.88
C PRO A 51 22.22 -11.88 6.58
N GLY A 52 21.53 -12.36 7.63
CA GLY A 52 20.08 -12.57 7.60
C GLY A 52 19.33 -11.30 7.21
N GLY A 53 18.35 -11.41 6.34
CA GLY A 53 17.52 -10.29 5.90
C GLY A 53 16.05 -10.43 6.29
N ARG A 54 15.39 -9.30 6.55
CA ARG A 54 13.91 -9.26 6.50
C ARG A 54 13.47 -9.64 5.08
N HIS A 55 12.42 -10.45 4.96
CA HIS A 55 11.80 -10.86 3.69
C HIS A 55 12.65 -11.78 2.79
N GLU A 56 13.54 -12.61 3.35
CA GLU A 56 14.36 -13.55 2.56
C GLU A 56 13.54 -14.47 1.66
N GLU A 57 12.48 -15.08 2.19
CA GLU A 57 11.61 -15.97 1.42
C GLU A 57 10.94 -15.25 0.24
N LEU A 58 10.54 -13.99 0.45
CA LEU A 58 9.91 -13.17 -0.58
C LEU A 58 10.92 -12.78 -1.67
N ARG A 59 12.14 -12.39 -1.28
CA ARG A 59 13.23 -12.07 -2.21
C ARG A 59 13.65 -13.29 -3.02
N ALA A 60 13.81 -14.45 -2.38
CA ALA A 60 14.12 -15.71 -3.04
C ALA A 60 13.00 -16.09 -4.03
N SER A 61 11.74 -15.96 -3.63
CA SER A 61 10.59 -16.22 -4.50
C SER A 61 10.52 -15.25 -5.67
N TRP A 62 10.86 -13.98 -5.46
CA TRP A 62 10.93 -12.97 -6.51
C TRP A 62 12.06 -13.24 -7.52
N LEU A 63 13.26 -13.62 -7.06
CA LEU A 63 14.35 -14.03 -7.93
C LEU A 63 13.98 -15.26 -8.77
N ALA A 64 13.24 -16.20 -8.19
CA ALA A 64 12.75 -17.39 -8.89
C ALA A 64 11.72 -17.08 -10.00
N THR A 65 11.13 -15.88 -10.05
CA THR A 65 10.15 -15.52 -11.09
C THR A 65 10.77 -15.43 -12.49
N ASP A 66 12.03 -15.03 -12.58
CA ASP A 66 12.82 -14.97 -13.81
C ASP A 66 14.26 -15.29 -13.45
N PRO A 67 14.63 -16.58 -13.27
CA PRO A 67 15.89 -16.94 -12.64
C PRO A 67 17.13 -16.55 -13.43
N ALA A 68 17.02 -16.20 -14.73
CA ALA A 68 18.18 -15.87 -15.56
C ALA A 68 18.66 -14.42 -15.36
N LYS A 69 17.76 -13.48 -15.13
CA LYS A 69 18.09 -12.05 -14.97
C LYS A 69 18.69 -11.74 -13.61
N LEU A 70 19.36 -10.62 -13.43
CA LEU A 70 19.82 -10.08 -12.15
C LEU A 70 18.78 -9.15 -11.53
N ALA A 71 18.86 -8.90 -10.22
CA ALA A 71 17.84 -8.12 -9.49
C ALA A 71 17.70 -6.70 -10.08
N TYR A 72 18.82 -6.03 -10.36
CA TYR A 72 18.81 -4.70 -10.96
C TYR A 72 18.24 -4.69 -12.38
N GLU A 73 18.47 -5.73 -13.18
CA GLU A 73 17.90 -5.85 -14.54
C GLU A 73 16.37 -5.94 -14.48
N ARG A 74 15.86 -6.78 -13.57
CA ARG A 74 14.42 -6.89 -13.33
C ARG A 74 13.81 -5.57 -12.85
N LEU A 75 14.50 -4.84 -11.98
CA LEU A 75 14.05 -3.53 -11.50
C LEU A 75 14.03 -2.47 -12.62
N GLY A 76 14.92 -2.57 -13.60
CA GLY A 76 14.94 -1.71 -14.78
C GLY A 76 13.79 -2.00 -15.75
N ASP A 77 13.36 -3.25 -15.83
CA ASP A 77 12.26 -3.71 -16.71
C ASP A 77 10.86 -3.42 -16.16
N ARG A 78 10.74 -2.79 -14.97
CA ARG A 78 9.43 -2.52 -14.35
C ARG A 78 8.57 -1.58 -15.22
N PRO A 79 7.25 -1.78 -15.29
CA PRO A 79 6.43 -2.81 -14.64
C PRO A 79 6.35 -4.14 -15.42
N GLY A 80 7.20 -4.33 -16.43
CA GLY A 80 7.24 -5.54 -17.27
C GLY A 80 7.74 -6.81 -16.57
N SER A 81 8.26 -6.72 -15.35
CA SER A 81 8.68 -7.85 -14.52
C SER A 81 7.63 -8.22 -13.46
N ALA A 82 7.88 -9.27 -12.66
CA ALA A 82 7.05 -9.57 -11.50
C ALA A 82 7.11 -8.44 -10.46
N VAL A 83 5.95 -7.98 -9.99
CA VAL A 83 5.78 -6.93 -8.97
C VAL A 83 5.14 -7.57 -7.73
N VAL A 84 5.68 -7.32 -6.54
CA VAL A 84 5.08 -7.78 -5.28
C VAL A 84 3.71 -7.11 -5.08
N SER A 85 2.67 -7.88 -4.80
CA SER A 85 1.28 -7.39 -4.68
C SER A 85 0.55 -8.01 -3.48
N GLY A 86 -0.72 -7.62 -3.27
CA GLY A 86 -1.59 -8.22 -2.25
C GLY A 86 -1.04 -8.14 -0.82
N GLU A 87 -1.17 -9.22 -0.03
CA GLU A 87 -0.71 -9.24 1.37
C GLU A 87 0.80 -9.04 1.49
N SER A 88 1.57 -9.57 0.52
CA SER A 88 3.03 -9.39 0.50
C SER A 88 3.41 -7.92 0.33
N ALA A 89 2.67 -7.17 -0.50
CA ALA A 89 2.88 -5.73 -0.66
C ALA A 89 2.47 -4.96 0.60
N ALA A 90 1.33 -5.31 1.22
CA ALA A 90 0.88 -4.69 2.45
C ALA A 90 1.93 -4.84 3.57
N ARG A 91 2.52 -6.04 3.70
CA ARG A 91 3.64 -6.30 4.62
C ARG A 91 4.88 -5.44 4.32
N LEU A 92 5.24 -5.23 3.04
CA LEU A 92 6.38 -4.38 2.67
C LEU A 92 6.12 -2.89 2.92
N HIS A 93 4.86 -2.44 2.85
CA HIS A 93 4.46 -1.09 3.26
C HIS A 93 4.28 -0.96 4.78
N GLY A 94 4.23 -2.07 5.51
CA GLY A 94 3.94 -2.08 6.95
C GLY A 94 2.52 -1.59 7.25
N ILE A 95 1.55 -1.95 6.41
CA ILE A 95 0.14 -1.56 6.57
C ILE A 95 -0.74 -2.78 6.81
N GLY A 96 -1.66 -2.66 7.78
CA GLY A 96 -2.54 -3.74 8.18
C GLY A 96 -1.83 -4.86 8.95
N ASP A 97 -2.63 -5.74 9.56
CA ASP A 97 -2.15 -6.92 10.29
C ASP A 97 -2.41 -8.19 9.47
N LEU A 98 -1.73 -8.25 8.33
CA LEU A 98 -1.83 -9.37 7.38
C LEU A 98 -0.65 -10.30 7.61
N ARG A 99 -0.92 -11.60 7.77
CA ARG A 99 0.14 -12.59 7.98
C ARG A 99 0.99 -12.81 6.73
N ALA A 100 0.49 -12.47 5.53
CA ALA A 100 1.18 -12.63 4.25
C ALA A 100 1.77 -14.04 4.09
N MET A 101 0.89 -15.04 4.21
CA MET A 101 1.26 -16.47 4.24
C MET A 101 1.89 -16.97 2.94
N LYS A 102 1.72 -16.23 1.84
CA LYS A 102 2.28 -16.55 0.52
C LYS A 102 3.03 -15.35 -0.02
N SER A 103 4.09 -15.63 -0.78
CA SER A 103 4.73 -14.64 -1.63
C SER A 103 3.85 -14.37 -2.83
N GLU A 104 3.38 -13.14 -2.94
CA GLU A 104 2.41 -12.74 -3.96
C GLU A 104 3.03 -11.80 -4.98
N PHE A 105 2.80 -12.12 -6.24
CA PHE A 105 3.29 -11.32 -7.35
C PHE A 105 2.22 -11.11 -8.41
N THR A 106 2.19 -9.91 -8.96
CA THR A 106 1.49 -9.58 -10.19
C THR A 106 2.47 -9.59 -11.35
N THR A 107 2.10 -10.25 -12.45
CA THR A 107 2.90 -10.37 -13.67
C THR A 107 2.08 -9.97 -14.89
N PRO A 108 2.68 -9.31 -15.90
CA PRO A 108 1.95 -8.90 -17.11
C PRO A 108 1.54 -10.11 -17.97
N THR A 109 2.27 -11.21 -17.88
CA THR A 109 1.98 -12.48 -18.55
C THR A 109 1.69 -13.57 -17.54
N ARG A 110 0.94 -14.60 -17.97
CA ARG A 110 0.56 -15.72 -17.10
C ARG A 110 1.80 -16.51 -16.69
N LYS A 111 2.00 -16.67 -15.37
CA LYS A 111 2.96 -17.62 -14.79
C LYS A 111 2.23 -18.70 -14.01
N GLN A 112 2.69 -19.93 -14.12
CA GLN A 112 2.22 -21.06 -13.32
C GLN A 112 3.27 -21.44 -12.29
N THR A 113 2.82 -21.96 -11.15
CA THR A 113 3.71 -22.43 -10.08
C THR A 113 3.12 -23.68 -9.44
N GLN A 114 4.01 -24.62 -9.08
CA GLN A 114 3.66 -25.76 -8.22
C GLN A 114 3.96 -25.45 -6.74
N ARG A 115 4.59 -24.31 -6.45
CA ARG A 115 4.91 -23.88 -5.09
C ARG A 115 3.65 -23.37 -4.38
N ALA A 116 3.28 -24.03 -3.29
CA ALA A 116 2.10 -23.66 -2.49
C ALA A 116 2.25 -22.31 -1.75
N ASP A 117 3.50 -21.90 -1.52
CA ASP A 117 3.92 -20.66 -0.86
C ASP A 117 4.03 -19.46 -1.82
N VAL A 118 3.71 -19.63 -3.12
CA VAL A 118 3.75 -18.56 -4.13
C VAL A 118 2.41 -18.43 -4.83
N ARG A 119 1.93 -17.20 -5.02
CA ARG A 119 0.71 -16.89 -5.79
C ARG A 119 1.03 -15.86 -6.87
N TYR A 120 0.60 -16.16 -8.10
CA TYR A 120 0.70 -15.24 -9.24
C TYR A 120 -0.67 -14.71 -9.64
N ARG A 121 -0.76 -13.40 -9.82
CA ARG A 121 -1.87 -12.71 -10.49
C ARG A 121 -1.40 -12.24 -11.86
N THR A 122 -2.23 -12.39 -12.89
CA THR A 122 -1.93 -11.86 -14.22
C THR A 122 -2.63 -10.53 -14.41
N ARG A 123 -1.87 -9.44 -14.57
CA ARG A 123 -2.35 -8.08 -14.81
C ARG A 123 -1.20 -7.22 -15.34
N VAL A 124 -1.48 -6.39 -16.33
CA VAL A 124 -0.57 -5.32 -16.73
C VAL A 124 -0.78 -4.14 -15.78
N LEU A 125 0.23 -3.84 -14.96
CA LEU A 125 0.20 -2.70 -14.04
C LEU A 125 0.72 -1.45 -14.76
N PRO A 126 0.06 -0.29 -14.61
CA PRO A 126 0.64 0.97 -15.05
C PRO A 126 1.79 1.38 -14.12
N ASP A 127 2.76 2.13 -14.62
CA ASP A 127 3.95 2.58 -13.88
C ASP A 127 3.59 3.29 -12.56
N GLN A 128 2.51 4.10 -12.56
CA GLN A 128 2.03 4.82 -11.39
C GLN A 128 1.55 3.91 -10.25
N ASP A 129 1.20 2.66 -10.54
CA ASP A 129 0.78 1.68 -9.53
C ASP A 129 1.96 0.86 -9.00
N VAL A 130 3.21 1.17 -9.40
CA VAL A 130 4.41 0.44 -8.99
C VAL A 130 5.43 1.38 -8.34
N THR A 131 5.95 0.96 -7.20
CA THR A 131 7.04 1.63 -6.47
C THR A 131 8.12 0.62 -6.08
N VAL A 132 9.19 1.06 -5.42
CA VAL A 132 10.23 0.18 -4.88
C VAL A 132 10.29 0.28 -3.36
N ARG A 133 10.25 -0.86 -2.68
CA ARG A 133 10.43 -0.98 -1.23
C ARG A 133 11.36 -2.15 -0.94
N GLU A 134 12.32 -1.95 -0.03
CA GLU A 134 13.27 -2.99 0.38
C GLU A 134 14.01 -3.66 -0.81
N GLY A 135 14.19 -2.90 -1.89
CA GLY A 135 14.82 -3.33 -3.16
C GLY A 135 13.96 -4.25 -4.04
N LEU A 136 12.67 -4.39 -3.75
CA LEU A 136 11.70 -5.12 -4.57
C LEU A 136 10.76 -4.14 -5.29
N PRO A 137 10.31 -4.43 -6.52
CA PRO A 137 9.18 -3.73 -7.12
C PRO A 137 7.90 -4.15 -6.39
N VAL A 138 7.10 -3.20 -5.94
CA VAL A 138 5.89 -3.41 -5.13
C VAL A 138 4.76 -2.54 -5.67
N THR A 139 3.52 -3.02 -5.60
CA THR A 139 2.35 -2.18 -5.87
C THR A 139 2.32 -0.97 -4.94
N THR A 140 1.83 0.19 -5.39
CA THR A 140 1.58 1.36 -4.51
C THR A 140 0.57 1.03 -3.41
N ARG A 141 0.43 1.90 -2.40
CA ARG A 141 -0.46 1.61 -1.27
C ARG A 141 -1.92 1.56 -1.71
N GLU A 142 -2.32 2.47 -2.58
CA GLU A 142 -3.64 2.58 -3.20
C GLU A 142 -3.97 1.28 -3.96
N ARG A 143 -3.04 0.85 -4.82
CA ARG A 143 -3.13 -0.43 -5.55
C ARG A 143 -3.19 -1.62 -4.61
N THR A 144 -2.38 -1.62 -3.56
CA THR A 144 -2.33 -2.68 -2.55
C THR A 144 -3.66 -2.79 -1.80
N ILE A 145 -4.25 -1.67 -1.38
CA ILE A 145 -5.55 -1.64 -0.70
C ILE A 145 -6.65 -2.16 -1.65
N ALA A 146 -6.66 -1.71 -2.90
CA ALA A 146 -7.60 -2.21 -3.90
C ALA A 146 -7.42 -3.72 -4.19
N ASP A 147 -6.18 -4.22 -4.20
CA ASP A 147 -5.89 -5.65 -4.34
C ASP A 147 -6.46 -6.45 -3.16
N LEU A 148 -6.38 -5.94 -1.93
CA LEU A 148 -6.97 -6.60 -0.75
C LEU A 148 -8.50 -6.68 -0.85
N VAL A 149 -9.14 -5.61 -1.32
CA VAL A 149 -10.59 -5.63 -1.62
C VAL A 149 -10.91 -6.63 -2.75
N GLU A 150 -10.02 -6.74 -3.74
CA GLU A 150 -10.16 -7.71 -4.83
C GLU A 150 -10.03 -9.16 -4.42
N ASP A 151 -9.14 -9.43 -3.46
CA ASP A 151 -8.98 -10.76 -2.85
C ASP A 151 -10.06 -11.10 -1.81
N ARG A 152 -11.07 -10.24 -1.64
CA ARG A 152 -12.20 -10.40 -0.72
C ARG A 152 -11.76 -10.52 0.75
N HIS A 153 -10.75 -9.77 1.14
CA HIS A 153 -10.46 -9.59 2.56
C HIS A 153 -11.63 -8.89 3.25
N ASP A 154 -11.83 -9.21 4.53
CA ASP A 154 -12.81 -8.54 5.38
C ASP A 154 -12.51 -7.04 5.45
N PHE A 155 -13.53 -6.20 5.35
CA PHE A 155 -13.38 -4.74 5.34
C PHE A 155 -12.75 -4.20 6.63
N SER A 156 -12.86 -4.90 7.76
CA SER A 156 -12.12 -4.55 8.97
C SER A 156 -10.60 -4.65 8.77
N ILE A 157 -10.14 -5.67 8.04
CA ILE A 157 -8.72 -5.87 7.71
C ILE A 157 -8.27 -4.81 6.70
N VAL A 158 -9.06 -4.60 5.64
CA VAL A 158 -8.77 -3.58 4.62
C VAL A 158 -8.78 -2.18 5.25
N GLY A 159 -9.73 -1.88 6.11
CA GLY A 159 -9.85 -0.62 6.82
C GLY A 159 -8.67 -0.36 7.76
N ASN A 160 -8.15 -1.38 8.43
CA ASN A 160 -6.89 -1.27 9.19
C ASN A 160 -5.71 -0.91 8.28
N ALA A 161 -5.56 -1.60 7.13
CA ALA A 161 -4.52 -1.28 6.16
C ALA A 161 -4.66 0.14 5.59
N LEU A 162 -5.88 0.59 5.30
CA LEU A 162 -6.18 1.96 4.87
C LEU A 162 -5.78 2.98 5.94
N ARG A 163 -6.15 2.72 7.21
CA ARG A 163 -5.79 3.57 8.35
C ARG A 163 -4.29 3.71 8.51
N ASP A 164 -3.56 2.59 8.47
CA ASP A 164 -2.10 2.59 8.60
C ASP A 164 -1.45 3.30 7.41
N ALA A 165 -1.93 3.05 6.19
CA ALA A 165 -1.40 3.68 4.99
C ALA A 165 -1.58 5.20 5.03
N ALA A 166 -2.77 5.67 5.44
CA ALA A 166 -3.04 7.09 5.63
C ALA A 166 -2.05 7.67 6.66
N ARG A 167 -1.91 7.06 7.84
CA ARG A 167 -1.00 7.55 8.91
C ARG A 167 0.46 7.70 8.47
N GLN A 168 0.93 6.88 7.54
CA GLN A 168 2.31 6.92 7.07
C GLN A 168 2.58 8.02 6.05
N SER A 169 1.62 8.33 5.17
CA SER A 169 1.74 9.43 4.20
C SER A 169 0.41 9.72 3.50
N LEU A 170 0.33 10.85 2.80
CA LEU A 170 -0.79 11.17 1.91
C LEU A 170 -1.04 10.03 0.91
N LEU A 171 -2.31 9.63 0.80
CA LEU A 171 -2.80 8.70 -0.21
C LEU A 171 -3.37 9.49 -1.39
N ASP A 172 -3.20 8.96 -2.59
CA ASP A 172 -3.90 9.45 -3.77
C ASP A 172 -5.34 8.90 -3.75
N VAL A 173 -6.25 9.73 -3.22
CA VAL A 173 -7.66 9.40 -3.03
C VAL A 173 -8.35 9.17 -4.38
N ASP A 174 -8.07 10.02 -5.36
CA ASP A 174 -8.66 9.92 -6.70
C ASP A 174 -8.25 8.60 -7.36
N ARG A 175 -6.96 8.25 -7.27
CA ARG A 175 -6.47 6.97 -7.79
C ARG A 175 -7.07 5.78 -7.04
N LEU A 176 -7.20 5.85 -5.72
CA LEU A 176 -7.83 4.78 -4.94
C LEU A 176 -9.30 4.61 -5.32
N THR A 177 -10.07 5.69 -5.45
CA THR A 177 -11.45 5.66 -5.95
C THR A 177 -11.52 4.99 -7.32
N GLU A 178 -10.67 5.39 -8.28
CA GLU A 178 -10.63 4.80 -9.62
C GLU A 178 -10.41 3.28 -9.58
N LEU A 179 -9.49 2.83 -8.72
CA LEU A 179 -9.18 1.41 -8.52
C LEU A 179 -10.33 0.64 -7.86
N LEU A 180 -11.11 1.28 -7.00
CA LEU A 180 -12.26 0.70 -6.30
C LEU A 180 -13.54 0.69 -7.14
N SER A 181 -13.72 1.62 -8.08
CA SER A 181 -14.88 1.71 -8.97
C SER A 181 -15.29 0.38 -9.65
N PRO A 182 -14.37 -0.39 -10.27
CA PRO A 182 -14.71 -1.69 -10.86
C PRO A 182 -15.05 -2.77 -9.82
N LEU A 183 -14.78 -2.52 -8.53
CA LEU A 183 -15.02 -3.43 -7.41
C LEU A 183 -16.32 -3.10 -6.66
N ALA A 184 -16.95 -1.95 -6.94
CA ALA A 184 -18.11 -1.44 -6.20
C ALA A 184 -19.33 -2.40 -6.21
N GLU A 185 -19.75 -2.84 -7.40
CA GLU A 185 -20.96 -3.67 -7.58
C GLU A 185 -20.91 -4.97 -6.77
N ARG A 186 -19.78 -5.67 -6.83
CA ARG A 186 -19.59 -6.94 -6.12
C ARG A 186 -19.46 -6.80 -4.61
N ASN A 187 -19.30 -5.57 -4.12
CA ASN A 187 -19.19 -5.22 -2.71
C ASN A 187 -20.48 -4.51 -2.20
N GLY A 188 -21.58 -4.59 -2.94
CA GLY A 188 -22.89 -4.09 -2.49
C GLY A 188 -23.19 -2.63 -2.83
N HIS A 189 -22.34 -1.97 -3.61
CA HIS A 189 -22.54 -0.59 -4.07
C HIS A 189 -23.07 -0.54 -5.50
N ARG A 190 -23.42 0.67 -5.98
CA ARG A 190 -23.77 0.85 -7.39
C ARG A 190 -22.56 0.56 -8.28
N LYS A 191 -22.80 0.04 -9.48
CA LYS A 191 -21.74 -0.26 -10.44
C LYS A 191 -20.94 1.00 -10.79
N GLY A 192 -19.62 0.92 -10.62
CA GLY A 192 -18.71 2.05 -10.86
C GLY A 192 -18.66 3.08 -9.73
N ASP A 193 -19.39 2.87 -8.63
CA ASP A 193 -19.46 3.79 -7.49
C ASP A 193 -18.29 3.54 -6.52
N GLY A 194 -17.07 3.88 -6.97
CA GLY A 194 -15.86 3.75 -6.18
C GLY A 194 -15.85 4.63 -4.94
N ASP A 195 -16.51 5.79 -5.02
CA ASP A 195 -16.64 6.74 -3.91
C ASP A 195 -17.45 6.12 -2.76
N ALA A 196 -18.61 5.53 -3.04
CA ALA A 196 -19.41 4.88 -2.00
C ALA A 196 -18.66 3.73 -1.32
N LEU A 197 -17.88 2.96 -2.09
CA LEU A 197 -17.04 1.90 -1.54
C LEU A 197 -15.89 2.46 -0.70
N LEU A 198 -15.25 3.55 -1.15
CA LEU A 198 -14.20 4.20 -0.38
C LEU A 198 -14.74 4.80 0.92
N GLU A 199 -15.90 5.45 0.88
CA GLU A 199 -16.57 5.99 2.07
C GLU A 199 -16.87 4.89 3.10
N GLU A 200 -17.31 3.71 2.66
CA GLU A 200 -17.49 2.57 3.55
C GLU A 200 -16.16 2.13 4.18
N LEU A 201 -15.10 1.99 3.38
CA LEU A 201 -13.79 1.61 3.89
C LEU A 201 -13.24 2.66 4.87
N MET A 202 -13.43 3.95 4.59
CA MET A 202 -13.04 5.04 5.50
C MET A 202 -13.84 4.99 6.80
N ARG A 203 -15.15 4.71 6.75
CA ARG A 203 -15.99 4.53 7.94
C ARG A 203 -15.50 3.35 8.79
N VAL A 204 -15.21 2.21 8.17
CA VAL A 204 -14.64 1.04 8.87
C VAL A 204 -13.24 1.34 9.42
N ALA A 205 -12.45 2.12 8.69
CA ALA A 205 -11.16 2.63 9.14
C ALA A 205 -11.29 3.71 10.24
N GLY A 206 -12.49 4.20 10.58
CA GLY A 206 -12.67 5.32 11.51
C GLY A 206 -12.02 6.62 11.02
N LEU A 207 -11.90 6.77 9.70
CA LEU A 207 -11.38 7.95 8.99
C LEU A 207 -12.49 8.82 8.40
N ASP A 208 -13.75 8.54 8.72
CA ASP A 208 -14.87 9.38 8.32
C ASP A 208 -14.82 10.76 9.01
N GLN A 209 -15.48 11.74 8.38
CA GLN A 209 -15.48 13.13 8.81
C GLN A 209 -15.91 13.30 10.27
N GLU A 210 -16.87 12.50 10.75
CA GLU A 210 -17.36 12.59 12.13
C GLU A 210 -16.29 12.14 13.12
N ASN A 211 -15.63 11.00 12.86
CA ASN A 211 -14.56 10.47 13.72
C ASN A 211 -13.30 11.34 13.65
N VAL A 212 -12.94 11.86 12.48
CA VAL A 212 -11.83 12.81 12.34
C VAL A 212 -12.12 14.10 13.09
N ALA A 213 -13.35 14.65 12.99
CA ALA A 213 -13.74 15.84 13.73
C ALA A 213 -13.70 15.62 15.25
N LYS A 214 -14.20 14.47 15.74
CA LYS A 214 -14.08 14.08 17.15
C LYS A 214 -12.61 13.99 17.58
N GLN A 215 -11.75 13.42 16.74
CA GLN A 215 -10.34 13.27 17.05
C GLN A 215 -9.62 14.63 17.09
N ILE A 216 -9.87 15.52 16.14
CA ILE A 216 -9.33 16.89 16.12
C ILE A 216 -9.81 17.66 17.36
N ALA A 217 -11.10 17.59 17.69
CA ALA A 217 -11.66 18.24 18.87
C ALA A 217 -11.04 17.73 20.17
N SER A 218 -10.63 16.46 20.22
CA SER A 218 -9.95 15.86 21.37
C SER A 218 -8.50 16.31 21.58
N ILE A 219 -7.86 16.92 20.57
CA ILE A 219 -6.50 17.43 20.66
C ILE A 219 -6.56 18.89 21.14
N PRO A 220 -6.16 19.21 22.39
CA PRO A 220 -6.45 20.52 22.99
C PRO A 220 -5.93 21.72 22.20
N SER A 221 -4.76 21.59 21.56
CA SER A 221 -4.14 22.64 20.75
C SER A 221 -4.72 22.78 19.35
N LEU A 222 -5.16 21.67 18.75
CA LEU A 222 -5.65 21.63 17.37
C LEU A 222 -7.16 21.89 17.30
N GLY A 223 -7.92 21.36 18.26
CA GLY A 223 -9.36 21.58 18.37
C GLY A 223 -9.71 23.05 18.58
N GLY A 224 -8.94 23.76 19.42
CA GLY A 224 -9.09 25.21 19.60
C GLY A 224 -8.77 26.01 18.33
N LEU A 225 -7.75 25.59 17.58
CA LEU A 225 -7.32 26.28 16.36
C LEU A 225 -8.30 26.08 15.20
N VAL A 226 -8.81 24.85 15.02
CA VAL A 226 -9.84 24.55 14.03
C VAL A 226 -11.17 25.21 14.40
N ALA A 227 -11.55 25.23 15.69
CA ALA A 227 -12.74 25.95 16.14
C ALA A 227 -12.60 27.46 15.91
N ALA A 228 -11.44 28.06 16.19
CA ALA A 228 -11.18 29.47 15.92
C ALA A 228 -11.28 29.80 14.42
N GLN A 229 -10.66 28.97 13.56
CA GLN A 229 -10.74 29.13 12.11
C GLN A 229 -12.17 28.99 11.59
N TYR A 230 -12.93 28.01 12.12
CA TYR A 230 -14.33 27.82 11.77
C TYR A 230 -15.18 29.04 12.17
N LEU A 231 -15.02 29.54 13.40
CA LEU A 231 -15.71 30.73 13.88
C LEU A 231 -15.39 31.98 13.04
N ASP A 232 -14.16 32.13 12.57
CA ASP A 232 -13.75 33.24 11.69
C ASP A 232 -14.33 33.12 10.27
N SER A 233 -14.59 31.88 9.83
CA SER A 233 -15.26 31.60 8.54
C SER A 233 -16.79 31.69 8.59
N LEU A 234 -17.39 31.78 9.79
CA LEU A 234 -18.84 31.98 9.90
C LEU A 234 -19.22 33.38 9.39
N PRO A 235 -20.34 33.51 8.68
CA PRO A 235 -20.83 34.82 8.29
C PRO A 235 -21.05 35.65 9.55
N LYS A 236 -20.37 36.80 9.63
CA LYS A 236 -20.54 37.75 10.75
C LYS A 236 -21.99 38.17 10.75
N ILE A 237 -22.74 37.73 11.77
CA ILE A 237 -24.08 38.22 12.00
C ILE A 237 -23.92 39.65 12.48
N ASP A 238 -24.23 40.61 11.61
CA ASP A 238 -24.38 42.00 11.99
C ASP A 238 -25.49 42.07 13.04
N THR A 239 -25.09 42.12 14.31
CA THR A 239 -25.99 42.44 15.42
C THR A 239 -26.21 43.94 15.42
N THR A 240 -26.83 44.44 14.35
CA THR A 240 -27.38 45.78 14.31
C THR A 240 -28.86 45.68 13.96
N SER A 241 -29.68 46.04 14.95
CA SER A 241 -31.09 46.41 14.85
C SER A 241 -32.09 45.25 14.85
N GLY A 242 -32.89 45.23 15.92
CA GLY A 242 -34.04 44.35 16.00
C GLY A 242 -35.06 44.66 14.92
N HIS A 243 -35.45 43.64 14.18
CA HIS A 243 -36.81 43.48 13.67
C HIS A 243 -37.08 42.00 13.46
N THR A 244 -38.29 41.59 13.85
CA THR A 244 -38.89 40.29 13.57
C THR A 244 -38.80 39.97 12.08
N ALA A 245 -38.13 38.89 11.73
CA ALA A 245 -38.09 38.39 10.35
C ALA A 245 -38.46 36.91 10.34
N GLU A 246 -39.48 36.63 9.53
CA GLU A 246 -40.09 35.34 9.26
C GLU A 246 -39.06 34.29 8.81
N ILE A 247 -39.29 33.05 9.26
CA ILE A 247 -38.60 31.87 8.76
C ILE A 247 -39.11 31.61 7.33
N ALA A 248 -38.44 32.21 6.34
CA ALA A 248 -38.59 31.85 4.94
C ALA A 248 -37.56 30.77 4.60
N SER A 249 -38.05 29.55 4.37
CA SER A 249 -37.28 28.47 3.78
C SER A 249 -36.94 28.80 2.32
N SER A 250 -35.67 29.04 1.99
CA SER A 250 -35.20 28.96 0.60
C SER A 250 -33.82 28.32 0.52
N GLY A 251 -33.65 27.45 -0.48
CA GLY A 251 -32.55 26.51 -0.63
C GLY A 251 -31.18 27.15 -0.80
N ALA A 252 -30.49 27.37 0.31
CA ALA A 252 -29.04 27.50 0.36
C ALA A 252 -28.46 26.09 0.57
N ALA A 253 -27.50 25.69 -0.27
CA ALA A 253 -26.68 24.51 0.00
C ALA A 253 -26.23 24.55 1.45
N SER A 254 -26.42 23.44 2.18
CA SER A 254 -26.28 23.45 3.63
C SER A 254 -24.84 23.86 3.97
N ALA A 255 -24.63 24.51 5.12
CA ALA A 255 -23.28 24.84 5.59
C ALA A 255 -22.34 23.61 5.61
N HIS A 256 -22.92 22.41 5.68
CA HIS A 256 -22.24 21.13 5.53
C HIS A 256 -21.70 20.88 4.11
N ASP A 257 -22.45 21.24 3.08
CA ASP A 257 -22.05 21.11 1.67
C ASP A 257 -20.92 22.09 1.33
N GLN A 258 -21.00 23.32 1.84
CA GLN A 258 -19.96 24.34 1.66
C GLN A 258 -18.67 23.98 2.41
N LEU A 259 -18.78 23.40 3.61
CA LEU A 259 -17.64 22.89 4.37
C LEU A 259 -17.00 21.68 3.66
N ALA A 260 -17.80 20.78 3.10
CA ALA A 260 -17.30 19.64 2.34
C ALA A 260 -16.56 20.07 1.06
N GLU A 261 -17.07 21.08 0.34
CA GLU A 261 -16.42 21.66 -0.84
C GLU A 261 -15.08 22.33 -0.48
N GLN A 262 -15.05 23.10 0.61
CA GLN A 262 -13.85 23.82 1.05
C GLN A 262 -12.78 22.88 1.62
N LEU A 263 -13.17 21.82 2.34
CA LEU A 263 -12.24 20.82 2.82
C LEU A 263 -11.64 20.03 1.65
N ARG A 264 -12.45 19.62 0.65
CA ARG A 264 -11.96 19.01 -0.60
C ARG A 264 -10.95 19.91 -1.31
N ALA A 265 -11.23 21.22 -1.43
CA ALA A 265 -10.33 22.18 -2.06
C ALA A 265 -9.00 22.40 -1.31
N ALA A 266 -8.98 22.17 0.02
CA ALA A 266 -7.81 22.38 0.87
C ALA A 266 -6.87 21.16 0.99
N GLY A 267 -7.17 20.03 0.32
CA GLY A 267 -6.37 18.81 0.45
C GLY A 267 -6.31 18.31 1.89
N TRP A 268 -7.44 18.37 2.60
CA TRP A 268 -7.55 18.18 4.06
C TRP A 268 -7.01 16.82 4.57
N ALA A 269 -7.05 15.78 3.73
CA ALA A 269 -6.42 14.49 4.02
C ALA A 269 -4.92 14.65 4.31
N SER A 270 -4.25 15.60 3.66
CA SER A 270 -2.82 15.89 3.86
C SER A 270 -2.54 16.66 5.16
N LEU A 271 -3.50 17.46 5.63
CA LEU A 271 -3.41 18.23 6.88
C LEU A 271 -3.69 17.35 8.10
N ALA A 272 -4.69 16.48 8.03
CA ALA A 272 -5.01 15.55 9.12
C ALA A 272 -3.85 14.60 9.45
N LEU A 273 -3.02 14.29 8.44
CA LEU A 273 -1.83 13.44 8.57
C LEU A 273 -0.60 14.17 9.14
N ALA A 274 -0.49 15.48 8.94
CA ALA A 274 0.64 16.28 9.43
C ALA A 274 0.53 16.65 10.93
N SER A 275 -0.65 16.54 11.53
CA SER A 275 -0.93 17.03 12.89
C SER A 275 -0.87 15.97 14.01
N GLN A 276 -0.38 14.76 13.74
CA GLN A 276 -0.19 13.73 14.79
C GLN A 276 1.20 13.87 15.44
N PRO A 277 1.33 13.86 16.78
CA PRO A 277 2.63 13.95 17.43
C PRO A 277 3.49 12.72 17.14
N THR A 278 4.74 12.95 16.72
CA THR A 278 5.76 11.91 16.59
C THR A 278 6.00 11.28 17.97
N LYS A 279 5.67 10.00 18.13
CA LYS A 279 6.08 9.25 19.33
C LYS A 279 7.61 9.17 19.34
N LYS A 280 8.24 9.78 20.35
CA LYS A 280 9.64 9.57 20.71
C LYS A 280 9.85 8.09 21.02
N GLU A 281 10.80 7.48 20.32
CA GLU A 281 11.36 6.17 20.66
C GLU A 281 11.97 6.22 22.07
N SER A 282 11.77 5.15 22.84
CA SER A 282 12.43 4.84 24.10
C SER A 282 13.03 3.45 24.01
#